data_AF-A0A9Q0MYF3-F1
#
_entry.id   AF-A0A9Q0MYF3-F1
#
_cell.length_a   1.000
_cell.length_b   1.000
_cell.length_c   1.000
_cell.angle_alpha   90.00
_cell.angle_beta   90.00
_cell.angle_gamma   90.00
#
_symmetry.space_group_name_H-M   'P 1'
#
loop_
_entity.id
_entity.type
_entity.pdbx_description
1 polymer ?
#
loop_
_entity_poly.entity_id
_entity_poly.type
_entity_poly.pdbx_seq_one_letter_code
_entity_poly.pdbx_strand_id
1 'polypeptide(L)'
;SLDNSPDPHSEIIRIHFQSTCHTALDACREDPSCATSVEPVLMHCDLHRCNRNACMDALQSFYRASHEDLSLDVAFCLCKKTSNRHDVCMIAQEKLHPVCAQRPPDIINSQTSNGAMYHPPPACHIMAVSCKEDEECRGRLENYEQACAVDSVTKKCAGRASSCRSAMLGILGTPLRTSCACQGTEVQQLYKCMGWHRLLWLNPCVETALDNNIEPPSDSMPETLLYNGNGNINESGGIGGSGEQHLIYSLDDAECSELCSCGDTLTLTCHALCVPFNPCRTALAFYSHASPAYQAFRGRCLCYSGKFICMRPPPGEYSLPGGVFLMLGYSSTDEALLRPYTNLGVQDTIRGLQHYVNKHIENQERKSSMHLNFRKD
;
A
#
# COMPACT_ATOMS: atom_id res chain seq x y z
N SER A 1 -30.68 46.07 22.29
CA SER A 1 -30.06 46.09 20.95
C SER A 1 -28.73 45.39 21.05
N LEU A 2 -28.71 44.09 20.77
CA LEU A 2 -27.49 43.30 20.66
C LEU A 2 -27.34 42.99 19.17
N ASP A 3 -26.26 43.53 18.63
CA ASP A 3 -25.89 43.50 17.23
C ASP A 3 -25.51 42.08 16.82
N ASN A 4 -26.13 41.60 15.75
CA ASN A 4 -26.07 40.22 15.28
C ASN A 4 -25.31 40.25 13.94
N SER A 5 -23.98 40.39 14.01
CA SER A 5 -23.11 40.27 12.83
C SER A 5 -22.73 38.80 12.62
N PRO A 6 -22.88 38.25 11.39
CA PRO A 6 -22.53 36.86 11.11
C PRO A 6 -21.01 36.66 11.07
N ASP A 7 -20.57 35.56 11.66
CA ASP A 7 -19.18 35.10 11.70
C ASP A 7 -18.71 34.68 10.28
N PRO A 8 -17.68 35.33 9.70
CA PRO A 8 -17.17 35.05 8.36
C PRO A 8 -16.47 33.67 8.25
N HIS A 9 -16.22 32.97 9.37
CA HIS A 9 -15.69 31.61 9.35
C HIS A 9 -16.74 30.54 8.99
N SER A 10 -18.03 30.88 8.98
CA SER A 10 -19.12 29.95 8.66
C SER A 10 -19.49 29.86 7.17
N GLU A 11 -19.01 30.78 6.33
CA GLU A 11 -19.27 30.79 4.87
C GLU A 11 -18.24 29.99 4.05
N ILE A 12 -17.06 29.69 4.61
CA ILE A 12 -15.99 28.99 3.88
C ILE A 12 -16.23 27.46 3.83
N ILE A 13 -17.10 26.91 4.69
CA ILE A 13 -17.50 25.49 4.72
C ILE A 13 -18.85 25.29 4.03
N ARG A 14 -19.09 25.99 2.92
CA ARG A 14 -20.15 25.69 1.96
C ARG A 14 -19.59 25.61 0.55
N ILE A 15 -18.57 24.77 0.36
CA ILE A 15 -18.29 24.24 -0.97
C ILE A 15 -19.55 23.46 -1.35
N HIS A 16 -20.29 23.96 -2.35
CA HIS A 16 -21.51 23.33 -2.84
C HIS A 16 -21.20 21.90 -3.27
N PHE A 17 -21.52 20.92 -2.43
CA PHE A 17 -21.53 19.50 -2.80
C PHE A 17 -22.63 19.31 -3.85
N GLN A 18 -22.27 19.45 -5.12
CA GLN A 18 -23.18 19.21 -6.23
C GLN A 18 -23.21 17.71 -6.50
N SER A 19 -24.42 17.19 -6.70
CA SER A 19 -24.63 15.82 -7.15
C SER A 19 -24.12 15.68 -8.59
N THR A 20 -23.18 14.78 -8.89
CA THR A 20 -22.50 14.70 -10.19
C THR A 20 -22.65 13.36 -10.92
N CYS A 21 -23.11 12.28 -10.28
CA CYS A 21 -23.14 10.96 -10.94
C CYS A 21 -24.06 10.86 -12.15
N HIS A 22 -25.20 11.56 -12.14
CA HIS A 22 -26.10 11.59 -13.29
C HIS A 22 -25.46 12.33 -14.47
N THR A 23 -24.82 13.47 -14.21
CA THR A 23 -24.08 14.24 -15.21
C THR A 23 -22.91 13.45 -15.81
N ALA A 24 -22.12 12.75 -14.97
CA ALA A 24 -21.03 11.91 -15.44
C ALA A 24 -21.54 10.76 -16.33
N LEU A 25 -22.64 10.11 -15.93
CA LEU A 25 -23.25 9.04 -16.73
C LEU A 25 -23.79 9.56 -18.07
N ASP A 26 -24.46 10.71 -18.07
CA ASP A 26 -25.01 11.30 -19.29
C ASP A 26 -23.89 11.74 -20.25
N ALA A 27 -22.85 12.41 -19.75
CA ALA A 27 -21.67 12.77 -20.54
C ALA A 27 -20.95 11.55 -21.12
N CYS A 28 -20.81 10.47 -20.34
CA CYS A 28 -20.24 9.22 -20.83
C CYS A 28 -21.09 8.55 -21.93
N ARG A 29 -22.41 8.71 -21.88
CA ARG A 29 -23.31 8.17 -22.92
C ARG A 29 -23.29 8.98 -24.21
N GLU A 30 -23.01 10.28 -24.12
CA GLU A 30 -22.86 11.16 -25.27
C GLU A 30 -21.51 10.94 -25.99
N ASP A 31 -20.46 10.55 -25.26
CA ASP A 31 -19.17 10.17 -25.84
C ASP A 31 -19.17 8.73 -26.40
N PRO A 32 -18.89 8.50 -27.71
CA PRO A 32 -18.94 7.17 -28.31
C PRO A 32 -17.98 6.15 -27.69
N SER A 33 -16.79 6.59 -27.26
CA SER A 33 -15.76 5.72 -26.68
C SER A 33 -16.17 5.26 -25.28
N CYS A 34 -16.60 6.22 -24.45
CA CYS A 34 -17.09 5.97 -23.10
C CYS A 34 -18.37 5.13 -23.14
N ALA A 35 -19.34 5.47 -24.00
CA ALA A 35 -20.60 4.75 -24.15
C ALA A 35 -20.39 3.26 -24.47
N THR A 36 -19.49 2.96 -25.41
CA THR A 36 -19.16 1.57 -25.80
C THR A 36 -18.54 0.80 -24.62
N SER A 37 -17.70 1.46 -23.84
CA SER A 37 -16.99 0.83 -22.72
C SER A 37 -17.83 0.69 -21.43
N VAL A 38 -18.82 1.56 -21.20
CA VAL A 38 -19.68 1.54 -20.01
C VAL A 38 -20.84 0.56 -20.17
N GLU A 39 -21.26 0.22 -21.40
CA GLU A 39 -22.36 -0.70 -21.65
C GLU A 39 -22.19 -2.09 -21.00
N PRO A 40 -21.02 -2.76 -21.10
CA PRO A 40 -20.76 -4.01 -20.38
C PRO A 40 -20.86 -3.86 -18.86
N VAL A 41 -20.45 -2.71 -18.30
CA VAL A 41 -20.58 -2.41 -16.86
C VAL A 41 -22.05 -2.38 -16.48
N LEU A 42 -22.87 -1.62 -17.22
CA LEU A 42 -24.31 -1.52 -16.97
C LEU A 42 -25.04 -2.87 -17.12
N MET A 43 -24.55 -3.74 -18.00
CA MET A 43 -25.13 -5.06 -18.24
C MET A 43 -24.76 -6.08 -17.14
N HIS A 44 -23.47 -6.19 -16.80
CA HIS A 44 -22.97 -7.25 -15.92
C HIS A 44 -23.04 -6.90 -14.44
N CYS A 45 -23.01 -5.60 -14.11
CA CYS A 45 -23.01 -5.12 -12.73
C CYS A 45 -24.41 -4.79 -12.19
N ASP A 46 -25.46 -4.94 -13.01
CA ASP A 46 -26.84 -4.71 -12.60
C ASP A 46 -27.19 -5.53 -11.33
N LEU A 47 -27.84 -4.89 -10.36
CA LEU A 47 -28.09 -5.48 -9.06
C LEU A 47 -28.87 -6.80 -9.15
N HIS A 48 -29.83 -6.90 -10.08
CA HIS A 48 -30.73 -8.03 -10.23
C HIS A 48 -30.18 -9.14 -11.13
N ARG A 49 -29.15 -8.83 -11.94
CA ARG A 49 -28.52 -9.76 -12.89
C ARG A 49 -27.01 -9.87 -12.69
N CYS A 50 -26.55 -9.54 -11.49
CA CYS A 50 -25.14 -9.44 -11.14
C CYS A 50 -24.37 -10.72 -11.49
N ASN A 51 -23.44 -10.60 -12.43
CA ASN A 51 -22.37 -11.56 -12.63
C ASN A 51 -21.08 -10.90 -12.15
N ARG A 52 -20.66 -11.23 -10.92
CA ARG A 52 -19.55 -10.55 -10.25
C ARG A 52 -18.27 -10.55 -11.09
N ASN A 53 -17.87 -11.70 -11.64
CA ASN A 53 -16.62 -11.80 -12.37
C ASN A 53 -16.67 -10.97 -13.66
N ALA A 54 -17.73 -11.12 -14.45
CA ALA A 54 -17.92 -10.32 -15.67
C ALA A 54 -18.07 -8.81 -15.36
N CYS A 55 -18.66 -8.46 -14.23
CA CYS A 55 -18.76 -7.08 -13.76
C CYS A 55 -17.38 -6.49 -13.43
N MET A 56 -16.53 -7.24 -12.71
CA MET A 56 -15.17 -6.82 -12.37
C MET A 56 -14.31 -6.63 -13.63
N ASP A 57 -14.42 -7.57 -14.59
CA ASP A 57 -13.72 -7.49 -15.88
C ASP A 57 -14.20 -6.30 -16.72
N ALA A 58 -15.51 -6.04 -16.72
CA ALA A 58 -16.10 -4.87 -17.39
C ALA A 58 -15.62 -3.55 -16.78
N LEU A 59 -15.61 -3.44 -15.44
CA LEU A 59 -15.10 -2.26 -14.73
C LEU A 59 -13.61 -2.03 -15.04
N GLN A 60 -12.83 -3.10 -15.03
CA GLN A 60 -11.41 -3.02 -15.38
C GLN A 60 -11.17 -2.58 -16.82
N SER A 61 -11.97 -3.09 -17.75
CA SER A 61 -11.90 -2.69 -19.16
C SER A 61 -12.31 -1.22 -19.35
N PHE A 62 -13.35 -0.76 -18.64
CA PHE A 62 -13.81 0.62 -18.64
C PHE A 62 -12.70 1.58 -18.17
N TYR A 63 -12.11 1.36 -16.99
CA TYR A 63 -11.10 2.25 -16.42
C TYR A 63 -9.73 2.21 -17.12
N ARG A 64 -9.51 1.25 -18.03
CA ARG A 64 -8.29 1.16 -18.86
C ARG A 64 -8.47 1.78 -20.26
N ALA A 65 -9.70 2.12 -20.65
CA ALA A 65 -10.01 2.60 -21.99
C ALA A 65 -9.64 4.08 -22.19
N SER A 66 -9.62 4.51 -23.46
CA SER A 66 -9.18 5.84 -23.88
C SER A 66 -10.27 6.90 -23.72
N HIS A 67 -10.54 7.31 -22.48
CA HIS A 67 -11.41 8.45 -22.11
C HIS A 67 -11.14 8.91 -20.67
N GLU A 68 -9.88 9.17 -20.34
CA GLU A 68 -9.40 9.38 -18.96
C GLU A 68 -10.20 10.43 -18.17
N ASP A 69 -10.56 11.57 -18.78
CA ASP A 69 -11.36 12.62 -18.12
C ASP A 69 -12.74 12.11 -17.68
N LEU A 70 -13.44 11.38 -18.56
CA LEU A 70 -14.76 10.79 -18.25
C LEU A 70 -14.64 9.60 -17.28
N SER A 71 -13.56 8.82 -17.37
CA SER A 71 -13.29 7.75 -16.41
C SER A 71 -13.12 8.30 -14.99
N LEU A 72 -12.44 9.46 -14.86
CA LEU A 72 -12.30 10.15 -13.58
C LEU A 72 -13.64 10.69 -13.09
N ASP A 73 -14.40 11.38 -13.94
CA ASP A 73 -15.73 11.88 -13.57
C ASP A 73 -16.65 10.76 -13.11
N VAL A 74 -16.62 9.60 -13.78
CA VAL A 74 -17.38 8.41 -13.40
C VAL A 74 -16.88 7.80 -12.08
N ALA A 75 -15.56 7.64 -11.91
CA ALA A 75 -14.97 7.02 -10.71
C ALA A 75 -15.20 7.83 -9.43
N PHE A 76 -15.32 9.13 -9.57
CA PHE A 76 -15.29 10.09 -8.47
C PHE A 76 -16.59 10.89 -8.32
N CYS A 77 -17.63 10.52 -9.07
CA CYS A 77 -18.92 11.15 -8.94
C CYS A 77 -19.51 10.96 -7.54
N LEU A 78 -20.29 11.94 -7.10
CA LEU A 78 -20.90 11.94 -5.76
C LEU A 78 -22.36 12.34 -5.86
N CYS A 79 -23.19 11.81 -4.97
CA CYS A 79 -24.57 12.24 -4.83
C CYS A 79 -24.85 12.70 -3.41
N LYS A 80 -25.62 13.79 -3.30
CA LYS A 80 -26.17 14.22 -2.02
C LYS A 80 -27.14 13.15 -1.51
N LYS A 81 -26.89 12.66 -0.29
CA LYS A 81 -27.76 11.65 0.34
C LYS A 81 -29.19 12.16 0.45
N THR A 82 -30.14 11.34 0.01
CA THR A 82 -31.58 11.62 0.00
C THR A 82 -32.36 10.37 0.37
N SER A 83 -33.56 10.55 0.94
CA SER A 83 -34.50 9.45 1.19
C SER A 83 -35.28 9.04 -0.06
N ASN A 84 -35.24 9.85 -1.12
CA ASN A 84 -35.91 9.56 -2.37
C ASN A 84 -35.14 8.48 -3.16
N ARG A 85 -35.72 7.28 -3.25
CA ARG A 85 -35.16 6.17 -4.03
C ARG A 85 -35.18 6.40 -5.55
N HIS A 86 -35.94 7.38 -6.02
CA HIS A 86 -36.04 7.75 -7.45
C HIS A 86 -35.17 8.96 -7.79
N ASP A 87 -34.25 9.35 -6.91
CA ASP A 87 -33.29 10.41 -7.20
C ASP A 87 -32.37 9.98 -8.36
N VAL A 88 -32.34 10.78 -9.41
CA VAL A 88 -31.61 10.47 -10.65
C VAL A 88 -30.11 10.31 -10.40
N CYS A 89 -29.54 11.06 -9.45
CA CYS A 89 -28.14 10.90 -9.09
C CYS A 89 -27.92 9.58 -8.38
N MET A 90 -28.74 9.25 -7.37
CA MET A 90 -28.61 7.99 -6.63
C MET A 90 -28.74 6.77 -7.55
N ILE A 91 -29.66 6.81 -8.52
CA ILE A 91 -29.81 5.76 -9.55
C ILE A 91 -28.55 5.66 -10.41
N ALA A 92 -27.98 6.79 -10.83
CA ALA A 92 -26.72 6.80 -11.59
C ALA A 92 -25.56 6.27 -10.74
N GLN A 93 -25.48 6.64 -9.47
CA GLN A 93 -24.44 6.17 -8.54
C GLN A 93 -24.50 4.65 -8.35
N GLU A 94 -25.69 4.06 -8.24
CA GLU A 94 -25.85 2.60 -8.13
C GLU A 94 -25.35 1.85 -9.37
N LYS A 95 -25.47 2.47 -10.54
CA LYS A 95 -24.97 1.92 -11.81
C LYS A 95 -23.46 2.08 -11.97
N LEU A 96 -22.92 3.25 -11.60
CA LEU A 96 -21.49 3.58 -11.77
C LEU A 96 -20.61 3.01 -10.64
N HIS A 97 -21.16 2.83 -9.44
CA HIS A 97 -20.49 2.23 -8.29
C HIS A 97 -21.26 0.99 -7.80
N PRO A 98 -21.29 -0.08 -8.62
CA PRO A 98 -22.17 -1.20 -8.37
C PRO A 98 -21.74 -2.00 -7.14
N VAL A 99 -22.70 -2.24 -6.24
CA VAL A 99 -22.50 -3.15 -5.10
C VAL A 99 -22.14 -4.56 -5.57
N CYS A 100 -22.55 -4.96 -6.79
CA CYS A 100 -22.20 -6.24 -7.41
C CYS A 100 -20.69 -6.54 -7.36
N ALA A 101 -19.84 -5.56 -7.74
CA ALA A 101 -18.38 -5.69 -7.73
C ALA A 101 -17.78 -5.74 -6.31
N GLN A 102 -18.44 -5.09 -5.35
CA GLN A 102 -17.98 -4.98 -3.97
C GLN A 102 -18.33 -6.22 -3.12
N ARG A 103 -19.20 -7.11 -3.59
CA ARG A 103 -19.55 -8.32 -2.85
C ARG A 103 -18.34 -9.25 -2.73
N PRO A 104 -18.21 -10.05 -1.65
CA PRO A 104 -17.27 -11.15 -1.62
C PRO A 104 -17.57 -12.16 -2.74
N PRO A 105 -16.58 -12.95 -3.22
CA PRO A 105 -16.88 -14.08 -4.10
C PRO A 105 -17.80 -15.08 -3.37
N ASP A 106 -18.73 -15.68 -4.10
CA ASP A 106 -19.63 -16.69 -3.53
C ASP A 106 -18.82 -17.90 -3.06
N ILE A 107 -18.69 -18.08 -1.75
CA ILE A 107 -18.06 -19.26 -1.15
C ILE A 107 -19.14 -20.32 -0.99
N ILE A 108 -18.85 -21.56 -1.44
CA ILE A 108 -19.74 -22.73 -1.43
C ILE A 108 -20.29 -23.08 -0.01
N ASN A 109 -19.72 -22.50 1.06
CA ASN A 109 -20.14 -22.70 2.45
C ASN A 109 -21.03 -21.56 2.98
N SER A 110 -22.08 -21.18 2.25
CA SER A 110 -23.14 -20.31 2.78
C SER A 110 -24.00 -21.06 3.80
N GLN A 111 -23.99 -20.64 5.07
CA GLN A 111 -25.00 -21.08 6.02
C GLN A 111 -26.33 -20.38 5.71
N THR A 112 -27.32 -21.15 5.28
CA THR A 112 -28.72 -20.71 5.16
C THR A 112 -29.31 -20.48 6.55
N SER A 113 -29.43 -19.23 6.96
CA SER A 113 -30.33 -18.85 8.06
C SER A 113 -31.52 -18.09 7.45
N ASN A 114 -32.73 -18.62 7.64
CA ASN A 114 -34.00 -17.99 7.24
C ASN A 114 -34.14 -17.59 5.76
N GLY A 115 -33.64 -18.42 4.83
CA GLY A 115 -33.85 -18.21 3.39
C GLY A 115 -33.08 -17.05 2.77
N ALA A 116 -32.21 -16.36 3.53
CA ALA A 116 -31.28 -15.36 3.02
C ALA A 116 -29.83 -15.87 3.17
N MET A 117 -29.14 -16.00 2.04
CA MET A 117 -27.72 -16.37 1.96
C MET A 117 -26.88 -15.18 2.46
N TYR A 118 -26.40 -15.25 3.70
CA TYR A 118 -25.56 -14.21 4.30
C TYR A 118 -24.09 -14.60 4.22
N HIS A 119 -23.31 -13.88 3.42
CA HIS A 119 -21.87 -13.98 3.41
C HIS A 119 -21.27 -12.84 4.24
N PRO A 120 -20.69 -13.13 5.42
CA PRO A 120 -19.98 -12.10 6.16
C PRO A 120 -18.81 -11.56 5.31
N PRO A 121 -18.56 -10.24 5.33
CA PRO A 121 -17.44 -9.67 4.59
C PRO A 121 -16.10 -10.21 5.13
N PRO A 122 -15.12 -10.49 4.26
CA PRO A 122 -13.79 -10.92 4.68
C PRO A 122 -13.07 -9.81 5.45
N ALA A 123 -12.02 -10.17 6.17
CA ALA A 123 -11.16 -9.18 6.81
C ALA A 123 -10.31 -8.43 5.76
N CYS A 124 -10.17 -7.11 5.93
CA CYS A 124 -9.50 -6.26 4.94
C CYS A 124 -8.04 -6.65 4.66
N HIS A 125 -7.33 -7.14 5.67
CA HIS A 125 -5.95 -7.61 5.49
C HIS A 125 -5.85 -8.88 4.63
N ILE A 126 -6.89 -9.73 4.61
CA ILE A 126 -6.93 -10.92 3.75
C ILE A 126 -7.05 -10.53 2.28
N MET A 127 -7.81 -9.48 1.96
CA MET A 127 -7.91 -8.96 0.59
C MET A 127 -6.54 -8.47 0.08
N ALA A 128 -5.80 -7.79 0.94
CA ALA A 128 -4.47 -7.33 0.59
C ALA A 128 -3.44 -8.46 0.47
N VAL A 129 -3.48 -9.47 1.33
CA VAL A 129 -2.60 -10.65 1.22
C VAL A 129 -2.88 -11.40 -0.07
N SER A 130 -4.15 -11.72 -0.35
CA SER A 130 -4.54 -12.41 -1.59
C SER A 130 -4.14 -11.61 -2.84
N CYS A 131 -4.29 -10.28 -2.81
CA CYS A 131 -3.83 -9.42 -3.91
C CYS A 131 -2.30 -9.44 -4.08
N LYS A 132 -1.52 -9.58 -2.99
CA LYS A 132 -0.05 -9.66 -3.06
C LYS A 132 0.46 -10.97 -3.64
N GLU A 133 -0.36 -12.03 -3.61
CA GLU A 133 -0.04 -13.32 -4.22
C GLU A 133 -0.23 -13.29 -5.75
N ASP A 134 -1.10 -12.42 -6.25
CA ASP A 134 -1.34 -12.20 -7.68
C ASP A 134 -0.43 -11.09 -8.23
N GLU A 135 0.30 -11.35 -9.32
CA GLU A 135 1.33 -10.42 -9.82
C GLU A 135 0.72 -9.09 -10.33
N GLU A 136 -0.38 -9.18 -11.07
CA GLU A 136 -1.06 -8.01 -11.64
C GLU A 136 -1.70 -7.16 -10.53
N CYS A 137 -2.40 -7.80 -9.59
CA CYS A 137 -3.00 -7.12 -8.45
C CYS A 137 -1.93 -6.49 -7.55
N ARG A 138 -0.82 -7.20 -7.29
CA ARG A 138 0.30 -6.68 -6.51
C ARG A 138 0.87 -5.39 -7.11
N GLY A 139 1.09 -5.34 -8.42
CA GLY A 139 1.58 -4.14 -9.09
C GLY A 139 0.64 -2.94 -8.93
N ARG A 140 -0.67 -3.16 -9.08
CA ARG A 140 -1.70 -2.12 -8.89
C ARG A 140 -1.78 -1.65 -7.45
N LEU A 141 -1.68 -2.58 -6.49
CA LEU A 141 -1.67 -2.27 -5.07
C LEU A 141 -0.45 -1.43 -4.69
N GLU A 142 0.74 -1.81 -5.16
CA GLU A 142 1.98 -1.06 -4.91
C GLU A 142 1.90 0.36 -5.50
N ASN A 143 1.35 0.51 -6.70
CA ASN A 143 1.12 1.83 -7.30
C ASN A 143 0.13 2.68 -6.47
N TYR A 144 -1.00 2.10 -6.05
CA TYR A 144 -1.98 2.77 -5.20
C TYR A 144 -1.40 3.17 -3.84
N GLU A 145 -0.67 2.26 -3.18
CA GLU A 145 0.02 2.55 -1.91
C GLU A 145 0.98 3.72 -2.06
N GLN A 146 1.76 3.76 -3.13
CA GLN A 146 2.73 4.82 -3.37
C GLN A 146 2.07 6.16 -3.72
N ALA A 147 1.08 6.15 -4.62
CA ALA A 147 0.46 7.37 -5.13
C ALA A 147 -0.48 8.03 -4.13
N CYS A 148 -1.22 7.22 -3.36
CA CYS A 148 -2.21 7.67 -2.39
C CYS A 148 -1.74 7.57 -0.94
N ALA A 149 -0.42 7.45 -0.68
CA ALA A 149 0.11 7.40 0.67
C ALA A 149 -0.17 8.68 1.46
N VAL A 150 -0.66 8.51 2.69
CA VAL A 150 -0.67 9.56 3.70
C VAL A 150 0.68 9.56 4.38
N ASP A 151 1.39 10.69 4.32
CA ASP A 151 2.67 10.85 4.97
C ASP A 151 2.50 10.74 6.50
N SER A 152 3.24 9.81 7.11
CA SER A 152 3.10 9.53 8.54
C SER A 152 3.51 10.70 9.45
N VAL A 153 4.35 11.62 8.95
CA VAL A 153 4.86 12.79 9.68
C VAL A 153 3.93 14.00 9.54
N THR A 154 3.65 14.41 8.31
CA THR A 154 2.90 15.64 7.97
C THR A 154 1.38 15.43 7.90
N LYS A 155 0.91 14.18 7.79
CA LYS A 155 -0.49 13.80 7.51
C LYS A 155 -1.04 14.34 6.19
N LYS A 156 -0.18 14.89 5.33
CA LYS A 156 -0.53 15.28 3.98
C LYS A 156 -0.29 14.14 3.02
N CYS A 157 -0.77 14.29 1.81
CA CYS A 157 -0.52 13.31 0.76
C CYS A 157 0.93 13.37 0.31
N ALA A 158 1.55 12.19 0.28
CA ALA A 158 2.93 12.03 -0.14
C ALA A 158 3.09 12.18 -1.66
N GLY A 159 2.04 11.88 -2.44
CA GLY A 159 2.00 11.95 -3.89
C GLY A 159 1.15 13.09 -4.45
N ARG A 160 1.24 13.31 -5.76
CA ARG A 160 0.35 14.23 -6.49
C ARG A 160 -1.08 13.69 -6.50
N ALA A 161 -2.05 14.59 -6.42
CA ALA A 161 -3.48 14.26 -6.54
C ALA A 161 -3.78 13.51 -7.84
N SER A 162 -3.24 13.97 -8.97
CA SER A 162 -3.40 13.32 -10.28
C SER A 162 -2.91 11.87 -10.29
N SER A 163 -1.71 11.60 -9.77
CA SER A 163 -1.19 10.24 -9.67
C SER A 163 -2.05 9.36 -8.77
N CYS A 164 -2.55 9.89 -7.65
CA CYS A 164 -3.46 9.14 -6.78
C CYS A 164 -4.79 8.82 -7.48
N ARG A 165 -5.35 9.77 -8.26
CA ARG A 165 -6.55 9.53 -9.08
C ARG A 165 -6.34 8.39 -10.07
N SER A 166 -5.27 8.43 -10.86
CA SER A 166 -4.97 7.37 -11.84
C SER A 166 -4.71 6.02 -11.16
N ALA A 167 -4.01 6.01 -10.01
CA ALA A 167 -3.78 4.77 -9.26
C ALA A 167 -5.07 4.20 -8.65
N MET A 168 -6.01 5.06 -8.24
CA MET A 168 -7.33 4.65 -7.77
C MET A 168 -8.12 3.95 -8.89
N LEU A 169 -8.10 4.48 -10.12
CA LEU A 169 -8.72 3.83 -11.29
C LEU A 169 -8.17 2.41 -11.48
N GLY A 170 -6.86 2.23 -11.30
CA GLY A 170 -6.19 0.94 -11.44
C GLY A 170 -6.70 -0.15 -10.50
N ILE A 171 -7.22 0.19 -9.32
CA ILE A 171 -7.73 -0.78 -8.34
C ILE A 171 -9.26 -0.99 -8.42
N LEU A 172 -10.01 -0.15 -9.14
CA LEU A 172 -11.46 -0.30 -9.30
C LEU A 172 -11.79 -1.52 -10.17
N GLY A 173 -12.64 -2.42 -9.69
CA GLY A 173 -12.88 -3.71 -10.36
C GLY A 173 -11.81 -4.77 -10.05
N THR A 174 -10.96 -4.57 -9.05
CA THR A 174 -10.05 -5.61 -8.51
C THR A 174 -10.54 -6.13 -7.14
N PRO A 175 -10.06 -7.29 -6.66
CA PRO A 175 -10.38 -7.79 -5.32
C PRO A 175 -10.14 -6.80 -4.17
N LEU A 176 -9.24 -5.81 -4.35
CA LEU A 176 -8.96 -4.76 -3.36
C LEU A 176 -10.17 -3.88 -3.02
N ARG A 177 -11.15 -3.80 -3.93
CA ARG A 177 -12.40 -3.04 -3.74
C ARG A 177 -13.58 -3.90 -3.33
N THR A 178 -13.31 -5.13 -2.90
CA THR A 178 -14.29 -5.99 -2.21
C THR A 178 -14.55 -5.41 -0.81
N SER A 179 -15.82 -5.24 -0.45
CA SER A 179 -16.26 -4.81 0.87
C SER A 179 -15.69 -5.75 1.94
N CYS A 180 -15.00 -5.17 2.91
CA CYS A 180 -14.31 -5.88 3.98
C CYS A 180 -14.67 -5.27 5.33
N ALA A 181 -14.54 -6.05 6.41
CA ALA A 181 -14.78 -5.57 7.77
C ALA A 181 -13.69 -6.04 8.72
N CYS A 182 -13.41 -5.25 9.76
CA CYS A 182 -12.42 -5.60 10.78
C CYS A 182 -13.13 -6.00 12.07
N GLN A 183 -13.10 -7.30 12.37
CA GLN A 183 -13.67 -7.91 13.56
C GLN A 183 -12.70 -8.96 14.08
N GLY A 184 -12.69 -9.20 15.40
CA GLY A 184 -11.82 -10.19 16.03
C GLY A 184 -11.35 -9.74 17.42
N THR A 185 -10.81 -10.69 18.18
CA THR A 185 -10.28 -10.47 19.54
C THR A 185 -8.76 -10.34 19.57
N GLU A 186 -8.05 -10.82 18.53
CA GLU A 186 -6.60 -10.72 18.45
C GLU A 186 -6.17 -9.30 18.02
N VAL A 187 -5.54 -8.58 18.95
CA VAL A 187 -5.19 -7.17 18.81
C VAL A 187 -4.26 -6.90 17.61
N GLN A 188 -3.26 -7.76 17.37
CA GLN A 188 -2.31 -7.57 16.28
C GLN A 188 -2.98 -7.68 14.90
N GLN A 189 -3.82 -8.70 14.70
CA GLN A 189 -4.58 -8.86 13.46
C GLN A 189 -5.59 -7.73 13.25
N LEU A 190 -6.23 -7.27 14.33
CA LEU A 190 -7.17 -6.15 14.27
C LEU A 190 -6.48 -4.86 13.79
N TYR A 191 -5.28 -4.54 14.30
CA TYR A 191 -4.52 -3.39 13.83
C TYR A 191 -4.10 -3.51 12.36
N LYS A 192 -3.63 -4.70 11.94
CA LYS A 192 -3.32 -4.97 10.53
C LYS A 192 -4.55 -4.73 9.65
N CYS A 193 -5.70 -5.28 10.05
CA CYS A 193 -6.96 -5.09 9.35
C CYS A 193 -7.36 -3.62 9.24
N MET A 194 -7.34 -2.88 10.36
CA MET A 194 -7.72 -1.47 10.41
C MET A 194 -6.80 -0.59 9.55
N GLY A 195 -5.51 -0.94 9.46
CA GLY A 195 -4.57 -0.29 8.54
C GLY A 195 -5.03 -0.42 7.09
N TRP A 196 -5.37 -1.64 6.66
CA TRP A 196 -5.89 -1.92 5.32
C TRP A 196 -7.24 -1.27 5.06
N HIS A 197 -8.15 -1.27 6.04
CA HIS A 197 -9.45 -0.61 5.91
C HIS A 197 -9.28 0.90 5.69
N ARG A 198 -8.39 1.55 6.44
CA ARG A 198 -8.09 2.97 6.27
C ARG A 198 -7.48 3.27 4.91
N LEU A 199 -6.51 2.46 4.48
CA LEU A 199 -5.84 2.65 3.20
C LEU A 199 -6.78 2.45 2.00
N LEU A 200 -7.64 1.43 2.03
CA LEU A 200 -8.49 1.06 0.89
C LEU A 200 -9.81 1.83 0.85
N TRP A 201 -10.39 2.21 2.00
CA TRP A 201 -11.76 2.76 2.06
C TRP A 201 -11.88 4.14 2.69
N LEU A 202 -10.95 4.55 3.56
CA LEU A 202 -11.01 5.81 4.30
C LEU A 202 -9.73 6.64 4.09
N ASN A 203 -9.23 6.67 2.86
CA ASN A 203 -7.97 7.31 2.56
C ASN A 203 -8.18 8.81 2.28
N PRO A 204 -7.72 9.73 3.16
CA PRO A 204 -7.91 11.17 2.96
C PRO A 204 -7.17 11.70 1.72
N CYS A 205 -6.19 10.95 1.19
CA CYS A 205 -5.53 11.33 -0.05
C CYS A 205 -6.35 11.05 -1.30
N VAL A 206 -7.23 10.06 -1.24
CA VAL A 206 -8.23 9.87 -2.30
C VAL A 206 -9.28 10.98 -2.20
N GLU A 207 -9.71 11.34 -1.00
CA GLU A 207 -10.69 12.42 -0.79
C GLU A 207 -10.14 13.79 -1.23
N THR A 208 -8.92 14.14 -0.85
CA THR A 208 -8.31 15.41 -1.28
C THR A 208 -7.99 15.44 -2.78
N ALA A 209 -7.72 14.29 -3.39
CA ALA A 209 -7.52 14.20 -4.83
C ALA A 209 -8.81 14.48 -5.64
N LEU A 210 -9.98 14.50 -5.00
CA LEU A 210 -11.24 14.96 -5.59
C LEU A 210 -11.33 16.48 -5.72
N ASP A 211 -10.59 17.22 -4.88
CA ASP A 211 -10.61 18.68 -4.87
C ASP A 211 -9.56 19.20 -5.87
N ASN A 212 -10.02 19.54 -7.07
CA ASN A 212 -9.18 20.08 -8.14
C ASN A 212 -8.51 21.43 -7.79
N ASN A 213 -8.84 22.05 -6.65
CA ASN A 213 -8.23 23.30 -6.19
C ASN A 213 -7.00 23.11 -5.29
N ILE A 214 -6.65 21.86 -4.94
CA ILE A 214 -5.53 21.55 -4.05
C ILE A 214 -4.47 20.75 -4.81
N GLU A 215 -3.74 21.42 -5.70
CA GLU A 215 -2.44 20.90 -6.12
C GLU A 215 -1.39 21.26 -5.06
N PRO A 216 -0.71 20.28 -4.43
CA PRO A 216 0.46 20.58 -3.64
C PRO A 216 1.54 21.22 -4.54
N PRO A 217 2.35 22.15 -4.01
CA PRO A 217 3.40 22.80 -4.79
C PRO A 217 4.30 21.76 -5.46
N SER A 218 4.66 22.08 -6.70
CA SER A 218 5.31 21.24 -7.70
C SER A 218 6.72 20.80 -7.32
N ASP A 219 6.87 19.94 -6.31
CA ASP A 219 8.09 19.16 -6.07
C ASP A 219 7.75 17.67 -6.18
N SER A 220 7.57 17.19 -7.41
CA SER A 220 7.51 15.74 -7.63
C SER A 220 8.17 15.34 -8.97
N MET A 221 9.08 14.37 -8.85
CA MET A 221 9.85 13.75 -9.92
C MET A 221 9.25 12.36 -10.28
N PRO A 222 9.69 11.73 -11.39
CA PRO A 222 8.93 10.73 -12.12
C PRO A 222 8.91 9.34 -11.47
N GLU A 223 7.96 8.53 -11.95
CA GLU A 223 7.81 7.10 -11.69
C GLU A 223 9.12 6.34 -11.86
N THR A 224 9.47 5.53 -10.87
CA THR A 224 10.55 4.54 -10.97
C THR A 224 10.03 3.21 -10.46
N LEU A 225 10.15 2.18 -11.31
CA LEU A 225 9.81 0.79 -11.04
C LEU A 225 10.54 0.29 -9.79
N LEU A 226 9.78 -0.21 -8.82
CA LEU A 226 10.28 -0.84 -7.60
C LEU A 226 9.98 -2.34 -7.64
N TYR A 227 11.00 -3.16 -7.47
CA TYR A 227 10.88 -4.61 -7.36
C TYR A 227 10.95 -4.98 -5.88
N ASN A 228 9.86 -5.48 -5.30
CA ASN A 228 9.85 -6.06 -3.96
C ASN A 228 10.34 -7.51 -4.04
N GLY A 229 11.60 -7.74 -3.74
CA GLY A 229 12.10 -9.08 -3.43
C GLY A 229 11.62 -9.51 -2.05
N ASN A 230 10.44 -10.10 -1.96
CA ASN A 230 10.10 -10.95 -0.82
C ASN A 230 10.89 -12.26 -0.96
N GLY A 231 12.16 -12.22 -0.59
CA GLY A 231 12.93 -13.44 -0.36
C GLY A 231 12.42 -14.09 0.93
N ASN A 232 11.78 -15.25 0.81
CA ASN A 232 11.68 -16.18 1.92
C ASN A 232 13.11 -16.46 2.39
N ILE A 233 13.49 -15.97 3.57
CA ILE A 233 14.81 -16.20 4.15
C ILE A 233 14.82 -17.60 4.77
N ASN A 234 14.70 -18.63 3.94
CA ASN A 234 14.90 -20.03 4.31
C ASN A 234 16.19 -20.57 3.66
N GLU A 235 17.21 -19.73 3.56
CA GLU A 235 18.54 -20.17 3.16
C GLU A 235 19.58 -19.75 4.20
N SER A 236 20.15 -20.78 4.82
CA SER A 236 21.31 -20.77 5.70
C SER A 236 22.54 -20.22 4.95
N GLY A 237 22.68 -18.89 4.96
CA GLY A 237 23.86 -18.19 4.49
C GLY A 237 24.97 -18.22 5.54
N GLY A 238 25.84 -19.23 5.48
CA GLY A 238 27.07 -19.26 6.27
C GLY A 238 28.02 -18.13 5.84
N ILE A 239 28.38 -17.24 6.76
CA ILE A 239 29.39 -16.20 6.53
C ILE A 239 30.75 -16.78 6.92
N GLY A 240 31.59 -17.04 5.91
CA GLY A 240 32.92 -17.60 6.07
C GLY A 240 33.89 -16.65 6.77
N GLY A 241 34.35 -17.08 7.94
CA GLY A 241 35.53 -16.61 8.66
C GLY A 241 35.76 -17.60 9.80
N SER A 242 36.99 -18.11 9.96
CA SER A 242 37.41 -19.15 10.93
C SER A 242 36.55 -19.26 12.20
N GLY A 243 35.67 -20.27 12.24
CA GLY A 243 34.66 -20.52 13.27
C GLY A 243 33.24 -20.43 12.71
N GLU A 244 32.55 -21.56 12.57
CA GLU A 244 31.16 -21.59 12.06
C GLU A 244 30.21 -20.92 13.09
N GLN A 245 29.83 -19.67 12.82
CA GLN A 245 28.80 -18.94 13.57
C GLN A 245 27.44 -19.11 12.87
N HIS A 246 26.43 -19.56 13.61
CA HIS A 246 25.08 -19.79 13.11
C HIS A 246 24.07 -18.95 13.90
N LEU A 247 23.23 -18.21 13.18
CA LEU A 247 22.10 -17.50 13.76
C LEU A 247 20.88 -18.43 13.76
N ILE A 248 20.30 -18.65 14.94
CA ILE A 248 19.15 -19.50 15.16
C ILE A 248 17.95 -18.61 15.52
N TYR A 249 16.88 -18.74 14.75
CA TYR A 249 15.62 -18.06 15.01
C TYR A 249 14.72 -19.00 15.82
N SER A 250 14.33 -18.59 17.03
CA SER A 250 13.34 -19.33 17.81
C SER A 250 11.96 -19.11 17.17
N LEU A 251 11.26 -20.20 16.84
CA LEU A 251 9.90 -20.11 16.27
C LEU A 251 8.86 -19.67 17.31
N ASP A 252 9.18 -19.83 18.60
CA ASP A 252 8.29 -19.50 19.71
C ASP A 252 8.49 -18.06 20.25
N ASP A 253 9.67 -17.46 19.99
CA ASP A 253 10.00 -16.08 20.35
C ASP A 253 10.51 -15.33 19.12
N ALA A 254 9.62 -14.72 18.34
CA ALA A 254 9.96 -13.85 17.20
C ALA A 254 10.74 -12.57 17.61
N GLU A 255 11.07 -12.44 18.89
CA GLU A 255 11.59 -11.24 19.56
C GLU A 255 13.09 -11.34 19.84
N CYS A 256 13.65 -12.55 19.84
CA CYS A 256 15.07 -12.80 20.10
C CYS A 256 15.62 -13.85 19.12
N SER A 257 16.82 -13.59 18.59
CA SER A 257 17.60 -14.57 17.83
C SER A 257 18.78 -15.03 18.68
N GLU A 258 19.23 -16.27 18.52
CA GLU A 258 20.44 -16.75 19.18
C GLU A 258 21.59 -16.84 18.20
N LEU A 259 22.72 -16.18 18.51
CA LEU A 259 23.95 -16.35 17.76
C LEU A 259 24.81 -17.40 18.45
N CYS A 260 24.96 -18.55 17.81
CA CYS A 260 25.75 -19.66 18.33
C CYS A 260 27.06 -19.81 17.57
N SER A 261 28.16 -20.00 18.31
CA SER A 261 29.49 -20.30 17.77
C SER A 261 30.06 -21.58 18.38
N CYS A 262 30.62 -22.43 17.54
CA CYS A 262 31.36 -23.61 17.97
C CYS A 262 32.85 -23.29 18.08
N GLY A 263 33.41 -23.34 19.29
CA GLY A 263 34.85 -23.15 19.51
C GLY A 263 35.67 -24.42 19.17
N ASP A 264 36.98 -24.28 19.05
CA ASP A 264 37.91 -25.38 18.74
C ASP A 264 37.84 -26.56 19.72
N THR A 265 37.31 -26.31 20.93
CA THR A 265 37.08 -27.31 21.98
C THR A 265 35.74 -28.06 21.86
N LEU A 266 35.02 -27.95 20.73
CA LEU A 266 33.67 -28.52 20.52
C LEU A 266 32.61 -28.00 21.51
N THR A 267 32.88 -26.86 22.16
CA THR A 267 31.93 -26.22 23.07
C THR A 267 31.07 -25.23 22.31
N LEU A 268 29.75 -25.45 22.32
CA LEU A 268 28.77 -24.55 21.75
C LEU A 268 28.54 -23.37 22.71
N THR A 269 28.68 -22.15 22.20
CA THR A 269 28.43 -20.91 22.95
C THR A 269 27.36 -20.12 22.21
N CYS A 270 26.23 -19.86 22.85
CA CYS A 270 25.09 -19.15 22.26
C CYS A 270 24.82 -17.84 23.00
N HIS A 271 24.55 -16.79 22.23
CA HIS A 271 24.24 -15.46 22.73
C HIS A 271 22.85 -15.04 22.25
N ALA A 272 21.94 -14.79 23.18
CA ALA A 272 20.64 -14.23 22.85
C ALA A 272 20.78 -12.76 22.43
N LEU A 273 20.25 -12.44 21.25
CA LEU A 273 20.19 -11.13 20.63
C LEU A 273 18.73 -10.71 20.57
N CYS A 274 18.32 -9.92 21.55
CA CYS A 274 16.96 -9.42 21.67
C CYS A 274 16.90 -7.96 21.24
N VAL A 275 16.12 -7.68 20.20
CA VAL A 275 15.93 -6.31 19.71
C VAL A 275 14.83 -5.66 20.54
N PRO A 276 15.03 -4.44 21.08
CA PRO A 276 14.02 -3.82 21.91
C PRO A 276 12.76 -3.49 21.10
N PHE A 277 11.60 -3.87 21.63
CA PHE A 277 10.27 -3.65 21.04
C PHE A 277 9.79 -2.20 21.22
N ASN A 278 10.60 -1.25 20.75
CA ASN A 278 10.25 0.16 20.84
C ASN A 278 9.29 0.54 19.72
N PRO A 279 8.14 1.19 20.03
CA PRO A 279 7.27 1.72 19.00
C PRO A 279 7.94 2.92 18.32
N CYS A 280 7.75 3.05 17.01
CA CYS A 280 8.22 4.22 16.28
C CYS A 280 7.26 5.36 16.52
N ARG A 281 7.79 6.46 17.04
CA ARG A 281 7.02 7.67 17.33
C ARG A 281 7.17 8.65 16.19
N THR A 282 6.03 9.12 15.69
CA THR A 282 5.95 10.32 14.84
C THR A 282 5.40 11.47 15.68
N ALA A 283 5.32 12.67 15.11
CA ALA A 283 4.70 13.82 15.76
C ALA A 283 3.25 13.53 16.23
N LEU A 284 2.57 12.55 15.62
CA LEU A 284 1.11 12.40 15.71
C LEU A 284 0.62 10.96 15.90
N ALA A 285 1.48 9.94 15.83
CA ALA A 285 1.09 8.54 15.98
C ALA A 285 2.25 7.65 16.47
N PHE A 286 1.88 6.50 17.05
CA PHE A 286 2.78 5.41 17.41
C PHE A 286 2.55 4.23 16.47
N TYR A 287 3.65 3.65 15.98
CA TYR A 287 3.64 2.44 15.17
C TYR A 287 4.29 1.34 16.00
N SER A 288 3.60 0.20 16.16
CA SER A 288 4.20 -0.96 16.85
C SER A 288 5.42 -1.46 16.09
N HIS A 289 6.34 -2.12 16.78
CA HIS A 289 7.48 -2.78 16.14
C HIS A 289 7.02 -3.74 15.02
N ALA A 290 7.80 -3.83 13.95
CA ALA A 290 7.51 -4.53 12.71
C ALA A 290 6.24 -4.07 11.96
N SER A 291 5.63 -2.94 12.36
CA SER A 291 4.49 -2.40 11.63
C SER A 291 4.94 -1.70 10.34
N PRO A 292 4.22 -1.91 9.22
CA PRO A 292 4.46 -1.13 8.02
C PRO A 292 4.05 0.33 8.24
N ALA A 293 4.76 1.24 7.58
CA ALA A 293 4.43 2.65 7.49
C ALA A 293 4.78 3.16 6.09
N TYR A 294 4.33 4.37 5.77
CA TYR A 294 4.73 5.07 4.56
C TYR A 294 5.23 6.47 4.94
N GLN A 295 6.31 6.90 4.32
CA GLN A 295 6.87 8.24 4.46
C GLN A 295 7.04 8.87 3.08
N ALA A 296 6.65 10.13 2.97
CA ALA A 296 6.81 10.92 1.77
C ALA A 296 8.28 10.92 1.33
N PHE A 297 8.50 10.78 0.03
CA PHE A 297 9.82 10.70 -0.62
C PHE A 297 10.69 9.49 -0.22
N ARG A 298 10.34 8.78 0.86
CA ARG A 298 11.04 7.61 1.39
C ARG A 298 10.39 6.27 1.04
N GLY A 299 9.11 6.28 0.63
CA GLY A 299 8.38 5.09 0.19
C GLY A 299 7.87 4.24 1.36
N ARG A 300 7.77 2.91 1.15
CA ARG A 300 7.39 1.97 2.20
C ARG A 300 8.46 1.97 3.28
N CYS A 301 8.02 1.92 4.52
CA CYS A 301 8.87 1.84 5.69
C CYS A 301 8.43 0.71 6.59
N LEU A 302 9.38 0.19 7.37
CA LEU A 302 9.16 -0.73 8.46
C LEU A 302 9.50 0.00 9.76
N CYS A 303 8.56 0.04 10.71
CA CYS A 303 8.88 0.44 12.06
C CYS A 303 9.72 -0.67 12.71
N TYR A 304 10.95 -0.36 13.07
CA TYR A 304 11.88 -1.31 13.66
C TYR A 304 12.64 -0.65 14.81
N SER A 305 12.46 -1.21 16.01
CA SER A 305 13.06 -0.72 17.27
C SER A 305 13.06 0.81 17.45
N GLY A 306 11.90 1.45 17.27
CA GLY A 306 11.72 2.89 17.45
C GLY A 306 12.12 3.77 16.26
N LYS A 307 12.67 3.19 15.18
CA LYS A 307 13.06 3.90 13.96
C LYS A 307 12.34 3.36 12.72
N PHE A 308 12.17 4.20 11.72
CA PHE A 308 11.65 3.77 10.42
C PHE A 308 12.79 3.43 9.47
N ILE A 309 12.84 2.17 9.04
CA ILE A 309 13.70 1.70 7.94
C ILE A 309 12.88 1.82 6.67
N CYS A 310 13.26 2.72 5.76
CA CYS A 310 12.47 3.02 4.56
C CYS A 310 13.18 2.55 3.28
N MET A 311 12.40 2.38 2.21
CA MET A 311 12.93 2.01 0.89
C MET A 311 13.93 3.03 0.34
N ARG A 312 13.70 4.32 0.62
CA ARG A 312 14.62 5.40 0.23
C ARG A 312 15.07 6.20 1.46
N PRO A 313 16.32 6.68 1.45
CA PRO A 313 16.83 7.57 2.48
C PRO A 313 16.08 8.92 2.47
N PRO A 314 16.22 9.72 3.54
CA PRO A 314 15.59 11.04 3.61
C PRO A 314 15.94 11.92 2.39
N PRO A 315 14.96 12.69 1.87
CA PRO A 315 15.19 13.58 0.74
C PRO A 315 16.27 14.62 1.08
N GLY A 316 17.15 14.91 0.12
CA GLY A 316 18.27 15.85 0.28
C GLY A 316 19.55 15.23 0.84
N GLU A 317 19.50 13.98 1.33
CA GLU A 317 20.70 13.29 1.85
C GLU A 317 21.44 12.47 0.79
N TYR A 318 20.91 12.42 -0.44
CA TYR A 318 21.47 11.68 -1.55
C TYR A 318 21.36 12.44 -2.88
N SER A 319 22.39 12.30 -3.71
CA SER A 319 22.39 12.70 -5.12
C SER A 319 22.92 11.51 -5.90
N LEU A 320 22.07 10.93 -6.75
CA LEU A 320 22.44 9.80 -7.57
C LEU A 320 22.67 10.30 -9.00
N PRO A 321 23.82 10.00 -9.62
CA PRO A 321 23.98 10.20 -11.06
C PRO A 321 23.03 9.27 -11.82
N GLY A 322 22.91 9.43 -13.15
CA GLY A 322 22.15 8.48 -13.96
C GLY A 322 22.72 7.07 -13.84
N GLY A 323 21.89 6.07 -13.53
CA GLY A 323 22.31 4.68 -13.36
C GLY A 323 21.31 3.82 -12.59
N VAL A 324 21.65 2.55 -12.39
CA VAL A 324 20.90 1.60 -11.56
C VAL A 324 21.56 1.50 -10.19
N PHE A 325 20.77 1.71 -9.15
CA PHE A 325 21.23 1.68 -7.76
C PHE A 325 20.39 0.70 -6.96
N LEU A 326 21.05 -0.03 -6.06
CA LEU A 326 20.39 -0.79 -5.01
C LEU A 326 20.56 -0.03 -3.69
N MET A 327 19.44 0.26 -3.02
CA MET A 327 19.41 0.84 -1.68
C MET A 327 19.12 -0.26 -0.66
N LEU A 328 19.89 -0.30 0.43
CA LEU A 328 19.73 -1.25 1.52
C LEU A 328 19.49 -0.45 2.79
N GLY A 329 18.30 -0.62 3.37
CA GLY A 329 18.00 -0.19 4.73
C GLY A 329 18.48 -1.25 5.72
N TYR A 330 19.03 -0.83 6.86
CA TYR A 330 19.48 -1.72 7.91
C TYR A 330 19.14 -1.16 9.30
N SER A 331 19.01 -2.05 10.28
CA SER A 331 18.83 -1.67 11.69
C SER A 331 20.18 -1.34 12.30
N SER A 332 20.42 -0.07 12.63
CA SER A 332 21.62 0.33 13.40
C SER A 332 21.61 -0.27 14.82
N THR A 333 20.43 -0.62 15.34
CA THR A 333 20.28 -1.34 16.60
C THR A 333 20.81 -2.76 16.48
N ASP A 334 20.50 -3.47 15.40
CA ASP A 334 20.93 -4.86 15.20
C ASP A 334 22.43 -4.92 14.94
N GLU A 335 22.95 -3.99 14.13
CA GLU A 335 24.39 -3.85 13.93
C GLU A 335 25.12 -3.69 15.26
N ALA A 336 24.60 -2.85 16.17
CA ALA A 336 25.20 -2.65 17.48
C ALA A 336 25.15 -3.89 18.38
N LEU A 337 24.12 -4.73 18.24
CA LEU A 337 23.97 -6.00 18.98
C LEU A 337 24.89 -7.10 18.42
N LEU A 338 25.08 -7.16 17.11
CA LEU A 338 25.87 -8.19 16.44
C LEU A 338 27.37 -7.93 16.49
N ARG A 339 27.77 -6.67 16.37
CA ARG A 339 29.18 -6.27 16.21
C ARG A 339 30.13 -6.79 17.30
N PRO A 340 29.76 -6.89 18.60
CA PRO A 340 30.65 -7.46 19.62
C PRO A 340 31.00 -8.94 19.40
N TYR A 341 30.17 -9.69 18.68
CA TYR A 341 30.34 -11.13 18.48
C TYR A 341 30.89 -11.47 17.10
N THR A 342 30.54 -10.69 16.08
CA THR A 342 30.98 -10.91 14.70
C THR A 342 32.24 -10.13 14.35
N ASN A 343 32.51 -9.01 15.05
CA ASN A 343 33.45 -7.97 14.62
C ASN A 343 33.19 -7.40 13.22
N LEU A 344 32.02 -7.69 12.64
CA LEU A 344 31.60 -7.20 11.33
C LEU A 344 30.63 -6.05 11.51
N GLY A 345 30.85 -4.98 10.75
CA GLY A 345 29.90 -3.89 10.59
C GLY A 345 29.22 -3.94 9.23
N VAL A 346 28.25 -3.06 9.03
CA VAL A 346 27.48 -2.97 7.78
C VAL A 346 28.38 -2.69 6.58
N GLN A 347 29.48 -1.96 6.76
CA GLN A 347 30.46 -1.72 5.69
C GLN A 347 31.17 -3.00 5.23
N ASP A 348 31.34 -3.99 6.10
CA ASP A 348 31.94 -5.28 5.75
C ASP A 348 30.97 -6.11 4.90
N THR A 349 29.70 -6.15 5.32
CA THR A 349 28.62 -6.78 4.55
C THR A 349 28.43 -6.12 3.19
N ILE A 350 28.48 -4.79 3.11
CA ILE A 350 28.40 -4.02 1.85
C ILE A 350 29.53 -4.44 0.90
N ARG A 351 30.77 -4.51 1.39
CA ARG A 351 31.90 -4.93 0.56
C ARG A 351 31.74 -6.36 0.06
N GLY A 352 31.23 -7.26 0.90
CA GLY A 352 30.88 -8.63 0.52
C GLY A 352 29.82 -8.69 -0.58
N LEU A 353 28.71 -7.96 -0.40
CA LEU A 353 27.64 -7.85 -1.39
C LEU A 353 28.12 -7.26 -2.71
N GLN A 354 28.94 -6.21 -2.67
CA GLN A 354 29.47 -5.61 -3.89
C GLN A 354 30.42 -6.55 -4.63
N HIS A 355 31.26 -7.28 -3.89
CA HIS A 355 32.10 -8.31 -4.49
C HIS A 355 31.26 -9.41 -5.14
N TYR A 356 30.21 -9.88 -4.47
CA TYR A 356 29.28 -10.88 -4.99
C TYR A 356 28.58 -10.40 -6.26
N VAL A 357 27.98 -9.20 -6.22
CA VAL A 357 27.28 -8.59 -7.36
C VAL A 357 28.22 -8.44 -8.55
N ASN A 358 29.43 -7.89 -8.36
CA ASN A 358 30.39 -7.73 -9.45
C ASN A 358 30.81 -9.08 -10.06
N LYS A 359 31.08 -10.08 -9.22
CA LYS A 359 31.47 -11.43 -9.67
C LYS A 359 30.36 -12.12 -10.49
N HIS A 360 29.10 -11.92 -10.12
CA HIS A 360 27.96 -12.54 -10.84
C HIS A 360 27.53 -11.74 -12.07
N ILE A 361 27.70 -10.42 -12.08
CA ILE A 361 27.43 -9.58 -13.26
C ILE A 361 28.49 -9.78 -14.34
N GLU A 362 29.78 -9.94 -13.98
CA GLU A 362 30.84 -10.20 -14.98
C GLU A 362 30.69 -11.55 -15.71
N ASN A 363 29.98 -12.51 -15.11
CA ASN A 363 29.72 -13.82 -15.72
C ASN A 363 28.55 -13.85 -16.72
N GLN A 364 27.81 -12.75 -16.87
CA GLN A 364 26.85 -12.57 -17.97
C GLN A 364 27.38 -11.47 -18.89
N GLU A 365 27.49 -11.71 -20.20
CA GLU A 365 28.15 -10.83 -21.20
C GLU A 365 27.50 -9.43 -21.44
N ARG A 366 26.88 -8.81 -20.44
CA ARG A 366 26.35 -7.44 -20.50
C ARG A 366 26.97 -6.57 -19.42
N LYS A 367 27.92 -5.73 -19.85
CA LYS A 367 28.54 -4.66 -19.06
C LYS A 367 27.51 -3.60 -18.66
N SER A 368 26.79 -3.85 -17.56
CA SER A 368 26.07 -2.80 -16.82
C SER A 368 26.76 -2.64 -15.47
N SER A 369 27.41 -1.50 -15.25
CA SER A 369 28.00 -1.19 -13.95
C SER A 369 26.89 -0.86 -12.95
N MET A 370 26.65 -1.75 -11.99
CA MET A 370 25.73 -1.50 -10.89
C MET A 370 26.51 -0.84 -9.75
N HIS A 371 26.15 0.40 -9.42
CA HIS A 371 26.77 1.13 -8.32
C HIS A 371 25.91 0.97 -7.06
N LEU A 372 26.47 0.33 -6.06
CA LEU A 372 25.88 0.20 -4.73
C LEU A 372 26.20 1.46 -3.92
N ASN A 373 25.17 2.17 -3.49
CA ASN A 373 25.29 3.40 -2.71
C ASN A 373 24.52 3.22 -1.41
N PHE A 374 25.22 3.24 -0.27
CA PHE A 374 24.64 2.90 1.03
C PHE A 374 24.97 3.94 2.09
N ARG A 375 23.93 4.40 2.79
CA ARG A 375 24.04 5.35 3.91
C ARG A 375 23.12 4.95 5.05
N LYS A 376 23.54 5.39 6.24
CA LYS A 376 22.99 5.10 7.55
C LYS A 376 21.66 5.83 7.76
N ASP A 377 20.61 5.11 8.17
CA ASP A 377 19.35 5.64 8.71
C ASP A 377 19.40 5.80 10.25
#